data_AF-A0A1I3B942-F1
#
_entry.id   AF-A0A1I3B942-F1
#
_cell.length_a   1.000
_cell.length_b   1.000
_cell.length_c   1.000
_cell.angle_alpha   90.00
_cell.angle_beta   90.00
_cell.angle_gamma   90.00
#
_symmetry.space_group_name_H-M   'P 1'
#
loop_
_entity.id
_entity.type
_entity.pdbx_description
1 polymer ?
#
loop_
_entity_poly.entity_id
_entity_poly.type
_entity_poly.pdbx_seq_one_letter_code
_entity_poly.pdbx_strand_id
1 'polypeptide(L)' 'MRQLEYSLESKDGTKPRIGPVILQAALDNEETRTTATQLLRKDHPEASVDDYELHVIWTELAAPPANDEIT' A
#
# COMPACT_ATOMS: atom_id res chain seq x y z
N MET A 1 6.14 0.19 -14.74
CA MET A 1 5.76 1.04 -13.58
C MET A 1 5.30 0.10 -12.48
N ARG A 2 5.50 0.43 -11.20
CA ARG A 2 5.10 -0.45 -10.09
C ARG A 2 4.07 0.23 -9.22
N GLN A 3 3.17 -0.57 -8.68
CA GLN A 3 2.16 -0.17 -7.71
C GLN A 3 2.51 -0.80 -6.37
N LEU A 4 2.56 0.02 -5.33
CA LEU A 4 2.75 -0.41 -3.95
C LEU A 4 1.47 -0.14 -3.17
N GLU A 5 0.93 -1.18 -2.55
CA GLU A 5 -0.30 -1.11 -1.79
C GLU A 5 0.03 -1.30 -0.31
N TYR A 6 -0.17 -0.25 0.48
CA TYR A 6 0.15 -0.22 1.89
C TYR A 6 -1.10 -0.36 2.73
N SER A 7 -1.10 -1.20 3.75
CA SER A 7 -2.20 -1.35 4.69
C SER A 7 -1.68 -1.48 6.11
N LEU A 8 -2.47 -1.08 7.10
CA LEU A 8 -2.20 -1.41 8.49
C LEU A 8 -3.02 -2.63 8.87
N GLU A 9 -2.36 -3.68 9.34
CA GLU A 9 -2.98 -4.91 9.82
C GLU A 9 -2.84 -5.00 11.33
N SER A 10 -3.91 -5.36 12.03
CA SER A 10 -3.87 -5.48 13.49
C SER A 10 -2.98 -6.65 13.89
N LYS A 11 -2.00 -6.41 14.76
CA LYS A 11 -1.08 -7.44 15.25
C LYS A 11 -1.82 -8.54 16.00
N ASP A 12 -2.84 -8.16 16.75
CA ASP A 12 -3.63 -9.05 17.61
C ASP A 12 -4.86 -9.61 16.88
N GLY A 13 -5.12 -9.19 15.63
CA GLY A 13 -6.29 -9.56 14.84
C GLY A 13 -7.63 -9.06 15.40
N THR A 14 -7.61 -8.22 16.43
CA THR A 14 -8.82 -7.70 17.09
C THR A 14 -9.37 -6.46 16.41
N LYS A 15 -8.52 -5.73 15.67
CA LYS A 15 -8.90 -4.49 14.99
C LYS A 15 -8.99 -4.70 13.47
N PRO A 16 -9.87 -3.98 12.76
CA PRO A 16 -10.03 -4.12 11.32
C PRO A 16 -8.77 -3.65 10.59
N ARG A 17 -8.49 -4.25 9.42
CA ARG A 17 -7.45 -3.76 8.50
C ARG A 17 -7.79 -2.35 8.02
N ILE A 18 -6.78 -1.49 7.96
CA ILE A 18 -6.89 -0.11 7.47
C ILE A 18 -6.15 0.03 6.13
N GLY A 19 -6.77 0.72 5.16
CA GLY A 19 -6.26 0.89 3.80
C GLY A 19 -6.95 -0.02 2.77
N PRO A 20 -6.34 -0.28 1.60
CA PRO A 20 -4.97 0.09 1.23
C PRO A 20 -4.81 1.55 0.76
N VAL A 21 -3.63 2.13 1.01
CA VAL A 21 -3.13 3.32 0.32
C VAL A 21 -2.26 2.85 -0.84
N ILE A 22 -2.58 3.31 -2.04
CA ILE A 22 -1.89 2.92 -3.27
C ILE A 22 -0.92 4.03 -3.67
N LEU A 23 0.37 3.71 -3.75
CA LEU A 23 1.42 4.60 -4.22
C LEU A 23 2.07 4.04 -5.49
N GLN A 24 2.16 4.87 -6.52
CA GLN A 24 2.96 4.57 -7.70
C GLN A 24 4.41 4.96 -7.42
N ALA A 25 5.21 3.99 -6.97
CA ALA A 25 6.63 4.20 -6.70
C ALA A 25 7.48 3.12 -7.38
N ALA A 26 8.71 3.47 -7.72
CA ALA A 26 9.65 2.51 -8.30
C ALA A 26 10.15 1.48 -7.27
N LEU A 27 10.21 1.88 -6.00
CA LEU A 27 10.77 1.11 -4.89
C LEU A 27 10.01 1.42 -3.59
N ASP A 28 9.92 0.41 -2.72
CA ASP A 28 9.46 0.55 -1.34
C ASP A 28 10.62 1.03 -0.44
N ASN A 29 10.75 2.34 -0.28
CA ASN A 29 11.77 2.97 0.56
C ASN A 29 11.14 3.60 1.82
N GLU A 30 11.98 4.07 2.75
CA GLU A 30 11.53 4.68 4.01
C GLU A 30 10.62 5.89 3.78
N GLU A 31 10.92 6.73 2.78
CA GLU A 31 10.09 7.89 2.42
C GLU A 31 8.68 7.46 1.96
N THR A 32 8.60 6.44 1.10
CA THR A 32 7.33 5.91 0.58
C THR A 32 6.52 5.26 1.69
N ARG A 33 7.15 4.46 2.56
CA ARG A 33 6.52 3.87 3.74
C ARG A 33 6.03 4.92 4.73
N THR A 34 6.83 5.97 4.97
CA THR A 34 6.46 7.08 5.85
C THR A 34 5.25 7.83 5.30
N THR A 35 5.26 8.12 4.00
CA THR A 35 4.14 8.76 3.30
C THR A 35 2.88 7.91 3.39
N ALA A 36 2.97 6.63 3.08
CA ALA A 36 1.85 5.70 3.18
C ALA A 36 1.30 5.60 4.60
N THR A 37 2.18 5.49 5.60
CA THR A 37 1.80 5.43 7.02
C THR A 37 1.10 6.71 7.46
N GLN A 38 1.61 7.87 7.06
CA GLN A 38 0.98 9.15 7.36
C GLN A 38 -0.41 9.26 6.72
N LEU A 39 -0.57 8.79 5.48
CA LEU A 39 -1.88 8.76 4.82
C LEU A 39 -2.86 7.82 5.56
N LEU A 40 -2.44 6.58 5.87
CA LEU A 40 -3.25 5.62 6.61
C LEU A 40 -3.68 6.15 7.98
N ARG A 41 -2.77 6.81 8.71
CA ARG A 41 -3.04 7.41 10.03
C ARG A 41 -3.86 8.69 9.97
N LYS A 42 -3.82 9.42 8.85
CA LYS A 42 -4.65 10.62 8.66
C LYS A 42 -6.13 10.23 8.62
N ASP A 43 -6.45 9.14 7.93
CA ASP A 43 -7.82 8.64 7.80
C ASP A 43 -8.24 7.79 9.01
N HIS A 44 -7.28 7.23 9.76
CA HIS A 44 -7.50 6.45 10.98
C HIS A 44 -6.59 6.91 12.13
N PRO A 45 -6.88 8.05 12.77
CA PRO A 45 -6.06 8.57 13.86
C PRO A 45 -6.07 7.66 15.11
N GLU A 46 -7.07 6.80 15.25
CA GLU A 46 -7.15 5.75 16.28
C GLU A 46 -6.17 4.59 16.07
N ALA A 47 -5.54 4.51 14.89
CA ALA A 47 -4.56 3.49 14.59
C ALA A 47 -3.23 3.79 15.27
N SER A 48 -3.03 3.18 16.43
CA SER A 48 -1.74 3.25 17.13
C SER A 48 -0.71 2.35 16.42
N VAL A 49 0.54 2.83 16.34
CA VAL A 49 1.65 2.05 15.73
C VAL A 49 1.97 0.79 16.53
N ASP A 50 1.57 0.77 17.80
CA ASP A 50 1.73 -0.38 18.68
C ASP A 50 0.73 -1.50 18.34
N ASP A 51 -0.51 -1.17 17.96
CA ASP A 51 -1.58 -2.13 17.67
C ASP A 51 -1.53 -2.69 16.23
N TYR A 52 -0.88 -1.97 15.32
CA TYR A 52 -0.89 -2.26 13.89
C TYR A 52 0.52 -2.46 13.32
N GLU A 53 0.62 -3.30 12.31
CA GLU A 53 1.82 -3.49 11.50
C GLU A 53 1.56 -3.04 10.06
N LEU A 54 2.56 -2.40 9.44
CA LEU A 54 2.48 -1.97 8.05
C LEU A 54 2.73 -3.16 7.12
N HIS A 55 1.72 -3.52 6.36
CA HIS A 55 1.77 -4.55 5.32
C HIS A 55 1.87 -3.88 3.95
N VAL A 56 2.81 -4.31 3.11
CA VAL A 56 3.00 -3.79 1.75
C VAL A 56 2.87 -4.91 0.71
N ILE A 57 2.06 -4.69 -0.33
CA ILE A 57 1.90 -5.58 -1.48
C ILE A 57 2.48 -4.89 -2.71
N TRP A 58 3.29 -5.62 -3.47
CA TRP A 58 3.99 -5.09 -4.63
C TRP A 58 3.37 -5.69 -5.88
N THR A 59 2.79 -4.82 -6.70
CA THR A 59 2.13 -5.21 -7.95
C THR A 59 2.89 -4.60 -9.12
N GLU A 60 3.47 -5.45 -9.97
CA GLU A 60 4.04 -4.99 -11.24
C GLU A 60 2.89 -4.68 -12.20
N LEU A 61 2.72 -3.39 -12.52
CA LEU A 61 1.79 -2.98 -13.56
C LEU A 61 2.43 -3.36 -14.89
N ALA A 62 2.08 -4.55 -15.40
CA ALA A 62 2.30 -4.89 -16.80
C ALA A 62 1.69 -3.76 -17.63
N ALA A 63 2.44 -3.24 -18.60
CA ALA A 63 1.85 -2.39 -19.61
C ALA A 63 0.66 -3.18 -20.21
N PRO A 64 -0.49 -2.52 -20.50
CA PRO A 64 -1.55 -3.20 -21.24
C PRO A 64 -0.91 -3.84 -22.47
N PRO A 65 -1.31 -5.06 -22.86
CA PRO A 65 -0.80 -5.64 -24.09
C PRO A 65 -0.99 -4.57 -25.17
N ALA A 66 0.11 -4.12 -25.76
CA ALA A 66 0.01 -3.37 -27.00
C ALA A 66 -0.85 -4.26 -27.88
N ASN A 67 -1.98 -3.72 -28.37
CA ASN A 67 -2.83 -4.42 -29.33
C ASN A 67 -1.94 -4.69 -30.55
N ASP A 68 -1.25 -5.83 -30.52
CA ASP A 68 -0.55 -6.38 -31.66
C ASP A 68 -1.67 -6.88 -32.57
N GLU A 69 -1.83 -6.14 -33.65
CA GLU A 69 -2.66 -6.37 -34.82
C GLU A 69 -3.17 -7.81 -34.97
N ILE A 70 -4.49 -7.97 -34.97
CA ILE A 70 -5.11 -9.02 -35.79
C ILE A 70 -5.68 -8.31 -37.00
N THR A 71 -4.84 -8.25 -38.04
CA THR A 71 -5.22 -7.97 -39.44
C THR A 71 -6.10 -9.08 -39.98
#